data_AF-A0A6B3GBG3-F1
#
_entry.id   AF-A0A6B3GBG3-F1
#
_cell.length_a   1.000
_cell.length_b   1.000
_cell.length_c   1.000
_cell.angle_alpha   90.00
_cell.angle_beta   90.00
_cell.angle_gamma   90.00
#
_symmetry.space_group_name_H-M   'P 1'
#
loop_
_entity.id
_entity.type
_entity.pdbx_description
1 polymer ?
#
loop_
_entity_poly.entity_id
_entity_poly.type
_entity_poly.pdbx_seq_one_letter_code
_entity_poly.pdbx_strand_id
1 'polypeptide(L)'
;WGEVIAPLTTVVNTMGGTWFTEDWEPRLTAPEFKKATKFYVDLVREHGELGAPQSGYAECLNNMTQGKTAMWYDATAGAGSLEAKGSPVKGKIGYVPAPVEETKSSGWLYTWA
;
A
#
# COMPACT_ATOMS: atom_id res chain seq x y z
N TRP A 1 -1.46 5.68 3.26
CA TRP A 1 -0.92 5.05 2.04
C TRP A 1 -1.84 5.34 0.88
N GLY A 2 -1.26 5.63 -0.29
CA GLY A 2 -1.77 6.65 -1.20
C GLY A 2 -3.09 6.35 -1.90
N GLU A 3 -3.50 5.09 -2.07
CA GLU A 3 -4.84 4.81 -2.59
C GLU A 3 -5.37 3.57 -1.90
N VAL A 4 -5.72 3.73 -0.61
CA VAL A 4 -6.08 2.71 0.41
C VAL A 4 -6.40 1.32 -0.12
N ILE A 5 -7.31 1.21 -1.09
CA ILE A 5 -7.79 -0.07 -1.63
C ILE A 5 -6.68 -0.92 -2.23
N ALA A 6 -5.74 -0.34 -2.99
CA ALA A 6 -4.66 -1.10 -3.60
C ALA A 6 -3.74 -1.77 -2.55
N PRO A 7 -3.12 -1.02 -1.61
CA PRO A 7 -2.28 -1.63 -0.59
C PRO A 7 -3.09 -2.45 0.43
N LEU A 8 -4.34 -2.09 0.74
CA LEU A 8 -5.21 -2.93 1.58
C LEU A 8 -5.48 -4.29 0.91
N THR A 9 -5.73 -4.31 -0.40
CA THR A 9 -5.98 -5.56 -1.15
C THR A 9 -4.80 -6.51 -1.03
N THR A 10 -3.58 -6.02 -1.14
CA THR A 10 -2.38 -6.85 -0.96
C THR A 10 -2.23 -7.41 0.44
N VAL A 11 -2.58 -6.62 1.47
CA VAL A 11 -2.59 -7.09 2.86
C VAL A 11 -3.67 -8.16 3.02
N VAL A 12 -4.89 -7.92 2.53
CA VAL A 12 -5.98 -8.92 2.55
C VAL A 12 -5.54 -10.23 1.89
N ASN A 13 -4.98 -10.16 0.68
CA ASN A 13 -4.60 -11.33 -0.10
C ASN A 13 -3.49 -12.15 0.57
N THR A 14 -2.48 -11.48 1.14
CA THR A 14 -1.36 -12.20 1.76
C THR A 14 -1.72 -12.79 3.13
N MET A 15 -2.78 -12.29 3.77
CA MET A 15 -3.29 -12.76 5.07
C MET A 15 -4.48 -13.73 4.91
N GLY A 16 -4.60 -14.38 3.75
CA GLY A 16 -5.61 -15.42 3.48
C GLY A 16 -7.02 -14.93 3.15
N GLY A 17 -7.23 -13.62 3.04
CA GLY A 17 -8.50 -13.03 2.63
C GLY A 17 -8.62 -12.85 1.11
N THR A 18 -9.84 -12.57 0.66
CA THR A 18 -10.12 -12.16 -0.73
C THR A 18 -11.30 -11.20 -0.76
N TRP A 19 -11.41 -10.37 -1.80
CA TRP A 19 -12.62 -9.58 -2.04
C TRP A 19 -13.80 -10.47 -2.47
N PHE A 20 -13.53 -11.39 -3.39
CA PHE A 20 -14.52 -12.29 -3.98
C PHE A 20 -13.96 -13.70 -4.13
N THR A 21 -14.82 -14.72 -4.05
CA THR A 21 -14.50 -16.08 -4.49
C THR A 21 -14.52 -16.18 -6.02
N GLU A 22 -14.13 -17.34 -6.56
CA GLU A 22 -14.23 -17.64 -8.00
C GLU A 22 -15.69 -17.54 -8.52
N ASP A 23 -16.66 -17.85 -7.65
CA ASP A 23 -18.09 -17.75 -7.93
C ASP A 23 -18.66 -16.34 -7.67
N TRP A 24 -17.80 -15.32 -7.53
CA TRP A 24 -18.17 -13.93 -7.27
C TRP A 24 -18.90 -13.68 -5.94
N GLU A 25 -18.76 -14.57 -4.97
CA GLU A 25 -19.32 -14.35 -3.63
C GLU A 25 -18.44 -13.35 -2.87
N PRO A 26 -19.01 -12.25 -2.31
CA PRO A 26 -18.25 -11.28 -1.54
C PRO A 26 -17.77 -11.88 -0.21
N ARG A 27 -16.48 -11.68 0.14
CA ARG A 27 -15.86 -12.21 1.36
C ARG A 27 -15.38 -11.14 2.34
N LEU A 28 -15.88 -9.91 2.21
CA LEU A 28 -15.44 -8.74 2.99
C LEU A 28 -15.69 -8.87 4.51
N THR A 29 -16.58 -9.76 4.94
CA THR A 29 -16.91 -10.00 6.35
C THR A 29 -16.27 -11.27 6.92
N ALA A 30 -15.52 -12.01 6.11
CA ALA A 30 -14.80 -13.21 6.52
C ALA A 30 -13.77 -12.89 7.63
N PRO A 31 -13.48 -13.83 8.54
CA PRO A 31 -12.54 -13.61 9.63
C PRO A 31 -11.16 -13.10 9.15
N GLU A 32 -10.67 -13.62 8.04
CA GLU A 32 -9.38 -13.28 7.43
C GLU A 32 -9.37 -11.82 6.93
N PHE A 33 -10.45 -11.41 6.24
CA PHE A 33 -10.60 -10.04 5.75
C PHE A 33 -10.65 -9.03 6.92
N LYS A 34 -11.38 -9.38 7.98
CA LYS A 34 -11.46 -8.55 9.21
C LYS A 34 -10.12 -8.46 9.93
N LYS A 35 -9.38 -9.56 10.05
CA LYS A 35 -8.02 -9.59 10.62
C LYS A 35 -7.10 -8.66 9.83
N ALA A 36 -7.08 -8.81 8.50
CA ALA A 36 -6.23 -8.02 7.62
C ALA A 36 -6.56 -6.52 7.65
N THR A 37 -7.84 -6.17 7.61
CA THR A 37 -8.28 -4.78 7.66
C THR A 37 -7.99 -4.16 9.02
N LYS A 38 -8.17 -4.89 10.11
CA LYS A 38 -7.80 -4.43 11.44
C LYS A 38 -6.30 -4.17 11.54
N PHE A 39 -5.47 -5.11 11.10
CA PHE A 39 -4.02 -4.94 11.05
C PHE A 39 -3.63 -3.67 10.26
N TYR A 40 -4.17 -3.49 9.06
CA TYR A 40 -3.91 -2.33 8.22
C TYR A 40 -4.30 -1.01 8.90
N VAL A 41 -5.51 -0.94 9.47
CA VAL A 41 -6.03 0.27 10.11
C VAL A 41 -5.25 0.61 11.37
N ASP A 42 -4.90 -0.38 12.19
CA ASP A 42 -4.10 -0.16 13.39
C ASP A 42 -2.70 0.33 13.03
N LEU A 43 -2.04 -0.28 12.03
CA LEU A 43 -0.74 0.16 11.51
C LEU A 43 -0.77 1.62 11.05
N VAL A 44 -1.78 2.02 10.27
CA VAL A 44 -1.92 3.41 9.79
C VAL A 44 -2.22 4.37 10.95
N ARG A 45 -2.98 3.95 11.96
CA ARG A 45 -3.25 4.80 13.13
C ARG A 45 -2.02 5.03 14.01
N GLU A 46 -1.20 4.00 14.18
CA GLU A 46 -0.02 4.05 15.04
C GLU A 46 1.19 4.68 14.36
N HIS A 47 1.34 4.47 13.05
CA HIS A 47 2.57 4.78 12.31
C HIS A 47 2.35 5.49 10.96
N GLY A 48 1.10 5.73 10.57
CA GLY A 48 0.77 6.37 9.29
C GLY A 48 0.89 7.89 9.32
N GLU A 49 0.71 8.48 8.15
CA GLU A 49 0.70 9.92 7.95
C GLU A 49 -0.52 10.61 8.59
N LEU A 50 -0.35 11.87 9.00
CA LEU A 50 -1.47 12.71 9.42
C LEU A 50 -2.43 12.93 8.25
N GLY A 51 -3.74 12.77 8.50
CA GLY A 51 -4.73 12.87 7.44
C GLY A 51 -4.67 11.72 6.42
N ALA A 52 -4.24 10.53 6.85
CA ALA A 52 -4.23 9.33 6.00
C ALA A 52 -5.54 9.09 5.21
N PRO A 53 -6.76 9.33 5.76
CA PRO A 53 -8.00 9.17 4.98
C PRO A 53 -8.16 10.15 3.81
N GLN A 54 -7.36 11.22 3.76
CA GLN A 54 -7.34 12.23 2.69
C GLN A 54 -6.08 12.15 1.84
N SER A 55 -5.16 11.23 2.14
CA SER A 55 -3.86 11.15 1.47
C SER A 55 -3.93 10.19 0.28
N GLY A 56 -3.86 10.79 -0.91
CA GLY A 56 -3.75 10.14 -2.20
C GLY A 56 -2.31 9.67 -2.50
N TYR A 57 -2.11 9.06 -3.67
CA TYR A 57 -0.79 8.72 -4.19
C TYR A 57 0.12 9.94 -4.26
N ALA A 58 -0.41 11.09 -4.72
CA ALA A 58 0.35 12.31 -4.89
C ALA A 58 0.83 12.89 -3.55
N GLU A 59 -0.02 12.89 -2.53
CA GLU A 59 0.31 13.36 -1.19
C GLU A 59 1.39 12.50 -0.55
N CYS A 60 1.26 11.16 -0.64
CA CYS A 60 2.27 10.24 -0.12
C CYS A 60 3.60 10.37 -0.87
N LEU A 61 3.59 10.47 -2.21
CA LEU A 61 4.78 10.70 -3.01
C LEU A 61 5.49 11.99 -2.61
N ASN A 62 4.73 13.07 -2.39
CA ASN A 62 5.26 14.34 -1.94
C ASN A 62 5.87 14.25 -0.53
N ASN A 63 5.23 13.55 0.41
CA ASN A 63 5.79 13.32 1.74
C ASN A 63 7.11 12.55 1.69
N MET A 64 7.18 11.49 0.87
CA MET A 64 8.42 10.74 0.63
C MET A 64 9.50 11.63 0.02
N THR A 65 9.15 12.43 -0.99
CA THR A 65 10.07 13.38 -1.65
C THR A 65 10.61 14.43 -0.68
N GLN A 66 9.79 14.88 0.27
CA GLN A 66 10.20 15.85 1.29
C GLN A 66 10.94 15.22 2.48
N GLY A 67 11.18 13.90 2.47
CA GLY A 67 11.83 13.19 3.56
C GLY A 67 10.99 13.10 4.84
N LYS A 68 9.66 13.28 4.73
CA LYS A 68 8.71 13.19 5.85
C LYS A 68 8.21 11.76 6.11
N THR A 69 8.56 10.84 5.22
CA THR A 69 8.15 9.44 5.28
C THR A 69 9.38 8.54 5.24
N ALA A 70 9.50 7.65 6.22
CA ALA A 70 10.60 6.68 6.27
C ALA A 70 10.34 5.45 5.38
N MET A 71 9.08 5.03 5.28
CA MET A 71 8.66 3.90 4.45
C MET A 71 7.33 4.23 3.77
N TRP A 72 7.26 3.98 2.46
CA TRP A 72 6.05 4.14 1.67
C TRP A 72 5.83 2.90 0.81
N TYR A 73 4.71 2.22 1.04
CA TYR A 73 4.30 1.04 0.28
C TYR A 73 3.25 1.44 -0.76
N ASP A 74 3.66 1.49 -2.03
CA ASP A 74 2.83 2.02 -3.11
C ASP A 74 3.34 1.58 -4.50
N ALA A 75 2.71 2.10 -5.55
CA ALA A 75 3.02 1.77 -6.92
C ALA A 75 4.49 2.09 -7.30
N THR A 76 5.11 1.16 -8.03
CA THR A 76 6.48 1.30 -8.54
C THR A 76 6.68 2.51 -9.46
N ALA A 77 5.60 3.06 -10.02
CA ALA A 77 5.60 4.30 -10.79
C ALA A 77 6.22 5.49 -10.04
N GLY A 78 6.18 5.51 -8.70
CA GLY A 78 6.76 6.57 -7.87
C GLY A 78 8.29 6.64 -7.95
N ALA A 79 8.95 5.53 -8.27
CA ALA A 79 10.41 5.47 -8.38
C ALA A 79 10.95 6.46 -9.42
N GLY A 80 10.24 6.68 -10.53
CA GLY A 80 10.65 7.63 -11.56
C GLY A 80 10.75 9.06 -11.04
N SER A 81 9.77 9.49 -10.23
CA SER A 81 9.77 10.81 -9.61
C SER A 81 10.82 10.93 -8.49
N LEU A 82 10.95 9.90 -7.65
CA LEU A 82 11.89 9.89 -6.53
C LEU A 82 13.36 9.90 -6.99
N GLU A 83 13.66 9.26 -8.13
CA GLU A 83 15.02 9.14 -8.68
C GLU A 83 15.33 10.13 -9.81
N ALA A 84 14.39 11.02 -10.13
CA ALA A 84 14.57 12.07 -11.12
C ALA A 84 15.76 12.99 -10.77
N LYS A 85 16.41 13.57 -11.80
CA LYS A 85 17.62 14.42 -11.64
C LYS A 85 17.46 15.56 -10.61
N GLY A 86 16.27 16.14 -10.50
CA GLY A 86 15.98 17.24 -9.57
C GLY A 86 15.40 16.81 -8.21
N SER A 87 15.24 15.52 -7.96
CA SER A 87 14.66 15.03 -6.71
C SER A 87 15.65 15.21 -5.54
N PRO A 88 15.23 15.80 -4.41
CA PRO A 88 16.08 15.96 -3.23
C PRO A 88 16.41 14.63 -2.51
N VAL A 89 15.68 13.56 -2.83
CA VAL A 89 15.86 12.22 -2.26
C VAL A 89 16.48 11.22 -3.23
N LYS A 90 16.91 11.68 -4.42
CA LYS A 90 17.56 10.83 -5.41
C LYS A 90 18.73 10.03 -4.81
N GLY A 91 18.75 8.73 -5.05
CA GLY A 91 19.78 7.80 -4.58
C GLY A 91 19.76 7.54 -3.08
N LYS A 92 18.73 8.01 -2.35
CA LYS A 92 18.58 7.80 -0.90
C LYS A 92 17.50 6.78 -0.55
N ILE A 93 16.74 6.30 -1.53
CA ILE A 93 15.62 5.39 -1.31
C ILE A 93 16.04 3.95 -1.60
N GLY A 94 15.77 3.07 -0.65
CA GLY A 94 15.86 1.62 -0.86
C GLY A 94 14.55 1.07 -1.40
N TYR A 95 14.63 0.14 -2.35
CA TYR A 95 13.47 -0.53 -2.94
C TYR A 95 13.52 -2.02 -2.62
N VAL A 96 12.41 -2.55 -2.09
CA VAL A 96 12.26 -3.96 -1.73
C VAL A 96 10.90 -4.49 -2.19
N PRO A 97 10.76 -5.80 -2.41
CA PRO A 97 9.45 -6.41 -2.66
C PRO A 97 8.45 -6.14 -1.52
N ALA A 98 7.17 -6.18 -1.85
CA ALA A 98 6.09 -6.06 -0.88
C ALA A 98 6.20 -7.15 0.21
N PRO A 99 5.95 -6.82 1.49
CA PRO A 99 5.86 -7.83 2.55
C PRO A 99 4.77 -8.88 2.28
N VAL A 100 4.96 -10.07 2.82
CA VAL A 100 4.02 -11.21 2.74
C VAL A 100 3.82 -11.85 4.12
N GLU A 101 2.63 -12.40 4.39
CA GLU A 101 2.35 -13.28 5.56
C GLU A 101 2.31 -14.75 5.13
N GLU A 102 1.32 -15.14 4.31
CA GLU A 102 1.08 -16.55 3.95
C GLU A 102 1.39 -16.87 2.48
N THR A 103 1.50 -15.84 1.62
CA THR A 103 1.71 -16.01 0.18
C THR A 103 3.19 -15.95 -0.22
N LYS A 104 3.54 -16.54 -1.37
CA LYS A 104 4.90 -16.45 -1.93
C LYS A 104 5.26 -15.04 -2.43
N SER A 105 4.25 -14.25 -2.79
CA SER A 105 4.39 -12.89 -3.29
C SER A 105 3.15 -12.07 -2.96
N SER A 106 3.29 -10.75 -2.96
CA SER A 106 2.20 -9.80 -2.81
C SER A 106 2.29 -8.75 -3.92
N GLY A 107 1.16 -8.41 -4.50
CA GLY A 107 1.05 -7.41 -5.56
C GLY A 107 -0.41 -7.14 -5.90
N TRP A 108 -0.65 -5.98 -6.50
CA TRP A 108 -1.94 -5.63 -7.06
C TRP A 108 -1.78 -5.25 -8.53
N LEU A 109 -2.85 -5.42 -9.29
CA LEU A 109 -3.01 -4.78 -10.59
C LEU A 109 -4.15 -3.77 -10.44
N TYR A 110 -3.84 -2.51 -10.66
CA TYR A 110 -4.83 -1.45 -10.71
C TYR A 110 -4.80 -0.86 -12.11
N THR A 111 -5.93 -0.93 -12.80
CA THR A 111 -6.08 -0.41 -14.16
C THR A 111 -7.38 0.37 -14.23
N TRP A 112 -7.32 1.52 -14.88
CA TRP A 112 -8.46 2.29 -15.34
C TRP A 112 -8.43 2.22 -16.87
N ALA A 113 -9.54 1.82 -17.48
CA ALA A 113 -9.74 1.78 -18.93
C ALA A 113 -10.78 2.81 -19.32
#